data_AF-A0A1F3WBS8-F1
#
_entry.id   AF-A0A1F3WBS8-F1
#
_cell.length_a   1.000
_cell.length_b   1.000
_cell.length_c   1.000
_cell.angle_alpha   90.00
_cell.angle_beta   90.00
_cell.angle_gamma   90.00
#
_symmetry.space_group_name_H-M   'P 1'
#
loop_
_entity.id
_entity.type
_entity.pdbx_description
1 polymer ?
#
loop_
_entity_poly.entity_id
_entity_poly.type
_entity_poly.pdbx_seq_one_letter_code
_entity_poly.pdbx_strand_id
1 'polypeptide(L)'
;IVLEGYVINQTSGDKVAYASVYDTTSFASAISDEYGHYSLRLSTKNDIWLSARKVGFQDTIFEWTGEQPNVMNISIRPTVIPQPDARELPENTPVSLDTTHRKLKFFKPSMEQKVNLMNIRNKLQRKVQFSVVPGVGTNGKLSGSTTVDYSVNLLAGFNGGVRVFEMAGIGNIDWDSVSYLQMAGVFNAVGGPQRGVQLAGLTNLNDATFKGVQMAGFTNVVRKHLTGVQLAGFSNYAHSANGAQLAGFTNIQLDSSDVLQMSGFLNYGKRNNRGAQLAGFANVQGRTYSGVQLAGFTNYVGDSSKFIQLSGFSNVAGRNAKGIQLAGFLNVARKNSHVTQASGFINVAGKLKGAQLGVFNFNDSIDGVAIGFLTFSRKGLHQLEIAGDEVFPANLSLRTGTHHFYNVIGAGYHFGSSASQVWRATYGIGTSVRLGERHRLFFDLQSSMMATNTQIFENQGLHRFLMTYQFAIFPKVAVSLGPSFNVLVSNDHSDLPSELQNLAPYNLNHSATSNSVKAWIGGQLAIRLF
;
A
#
# COMPACT_ATOMS: atom_id res chain seq x y z
N ILE A 1 -3.32 -56.48 -23.36
CA ILE A 1 -2.53 -56.66 -24.61
C ILE A 1 -1.44 -55.60 -24.65
N VAL A 2 -0.28 -55.93 -25.21
CA VAL A 2 0.76 -54.94 -25.50
C VAL A 2 0.81 -54.83 -27.01
N LEU A 3 0.56 -53.64 -27.54
CA LEU A 3 0.66 -53.33 -28.96
C LEU A 3 1.95 -52.53 -29.17
N GLU A 4 2.82 -53.03 -30.03
CA GLU A 4 4.14 -52.44 -30.28
C GLU A 4 4.31 -52.05 -31.73
N GLY A 5 5.29 -51.20 -32.03
CA GLY A 5 5.61 -50.85 -33.41
C GLY A 5 6.30 -49.51 -33.51
N TYR A 6 6.36 -48.96 -34.71
CA TYR A 6 7.06 -47.70 -34.97
C TYR A 6 6.13 -46.62 -35.49
N VAL A 7 6.35 -45.39 -35.04
CA VAL A 7 5.77 -44.20 -35.67
C VAL A 7 6.68 -43.75 -36.80
N ILE A 8 6.12 -43.57 -38.00
CA ILE A 8 6.87 -43.34 -39.25
C ILE A 8 6.35 -42.08 -39.93
N ASN A 9 7.25 -41.25 -40.45
CA ASN A 9 6.90 -40.14 -41.32
C ASN A 9 6.46 -40.70 -42.68
N GLN A 10 5.21 -40.48 -43.07
CA GLN A 10 4.67 -41.04 -44.32
C GLN A 10 5.39 -40.53 -45.57
N THR A 11 5.97 -39.33 -45.53
CA THR A 11 6.63 -38.71 -46.69
C THR A 11 8.10 -39.16 -46.81
N SER A 12 8.87 -39.13 -45.72
CA SER A 12 10.30 -39.46 -45.76
C SER A 12 10.62 -40.92 -45.44
N GLY A 13 9.71 -41.65 -44.77
CA GLY A 13 9.97 -43.00 -44.27
C GLY A 13 10.75 -43.05 -42.95
N ASP A 14 11.22 -41.90 -42.43
CA ASP A 14 11.99 -41.83 -41.19
C ASP A 14 11.14 -42.18 -39.96
N LYS A 15 11.79 -42.71 -38.93
CA LYS A 15 11.16 -42.96 -37.63
C LYS A 15 10.94 -41.65 -36.88
N VAL A 16 9.80 -41.53 -36.22
CA VAL A 16 9.41 -40.31 -35.51
C VAL A 16 9.50 -40.50 -34.01
N ALA A 17 10.48 -39.82 -33.41
CA ALA A 17 10.69 -39.83 -31.96
C ALA A 17 9.68 -38.96 -31.20
N TYR A 18 9.38 -39.38 -29.97
CA TYR A 18 8.52 -38.65 -29.02
C TYR A 18 7.15 -38.27 -29.60
N ALA A 19 6.52 -39.18 -30.34
CA ALA A 19 5.13 -39.08 -30.78
C ALA A 19 4.21 -39.68 -29.71
N SER A 20 3.05 -39.07 -29.51
CA SER A 20 2.04 -39.56 -28.56
C SER A 20 1.13 -40.55 -29.27
N VAL A 21 1.10 -41.80 -28.80
CA VAL A 21 0.22 -42.86 -29.31
C VAL A 21 -0.74 -43.26 -28.21
N TYR A 22 -2.05 -43.22 -28.46
CA TYR A 22 -3.04 -43.56 -27.45
C TYR A 22 -4.34 -44.09 -28.00
N ASP A 23 -5.03 -44.92 -27.23
CA ASP A 23 -6.39 -45.34 -27.51
C ASP A 23 -7.39 -44.22 -27.17
N THR A 24 -8.22 -43.84 -28.12
CA THR A 24 -9.23 -42.78 -27.98
C THR A 24 -10.37 -43.18 -27.03
N THR A 25 -10.57 -44.47 -26.77
CA THR A 25 -11.65 -44.97 -25.91
C THR A 25 -11.20 -45.19 -24.46
N SER A 26 -10.07 -45.83 -24.20
CA SER A 26 -9.57 -46.08 -22.84
C SER A 26 -8.59 -45.03 -22.31
N PHE A 27 -8.03 -44.19 -23.19
CA PHE A 27 -6.94 -43.25 -22.88
C PHE A 27 -5.67 -43.92 -22.34
N ALA A 28 -5.51 -45.23 -22.56
CA ALA A 28 -4.20 -45.86 -22.47
C ALA A 28 -3.26 -45.21 -23.51
N SER A 29 -2.07 -44.81 -23.08
CA SER A 29 -1.13 -44.05 -23.91
C SER A 29 0.31 -44.52 -23.75
N ALA A 30 1.10 -44.35 -24.79
CA ALA A 30 2.54 -44.53 -24.82
C ALA A 30 3.19 -43.41 -25.65
N ILE A 31 4.49 -43.20 -25.44
CA ILE A 31 5.30 -42.29 -26.23
C ILE A 31 6.30 -43.10 -27.04
N SER A 32 6.52 -42.73 -28.31
CA SER A 32 7.61 -43.33 -29.08
C SER A 32 8.98 -42.87 -28.56
N ASP A 33 9.94 -43.79 -28.47
CA ASP A 33 11.30 -43.51 -28.03
C ASP A 33 12.12 -42.73 -29.07
N GLU A 34 13.41 -42.56 -28.82
CA GLU A 34 14.34 -41.84 -29.72
C GLU A 34 14.52 -42.52 -31.10
N TYR A 35 14.19 -43.81 -31.21
CA TYR A 35 14.21 -44.58 -32.45
C TYR A 35 12.80 -44.71 -33.07
N GLY A 36 11.81 -44.02 -32.50
CA GLY A 36 10.42 -44.00 -32.95
C GLY A 36 9.62 -45.27 -32.62
N HIS A 37 10.14 -46.17 -31.79
CA HIS A 37 9.43 -47.35 -31.32
C HIS A 37 8.48 -46.99 -30.17
N TYR A 38 7.26 -47.53 -30.17
CA TYR A 38 6.29 -47.38 -29.08
C TYR A 38 5.83 -48.74 -28.56
N SER A 39 5.47 -48.80 -27.27
CA SER A 39 4.88 -49.98 -26.64
C SER A 39 3.67 -49.56 -25.80
N LEU A 40 2.47 -49.91 -26.25
CA LEU A 40 1.20 -49.48 -25.69
C LEU A 40 0.45 -50.64 -25.03
N ARG A 41 0.21 -50.53 -23.72
CA ARG A 41 -0.55 -51.53 -22.96
C ARG A 41 -2.06 -51.21 -22.95
N LEU A 42 -2.86 -52.12 -23.48
CA LEU A 42 -4.32 -52.02 -23.63
C LEU A 42 -5.04 -53.06 -22.75
N SER A 43 -6.24 -52.74 -22.27
CA SER A 43 -7.06 -53.60 -21.41
C SER A 43 -7.95 -54.60 -22.16
N THR A 44 -8.34 -54.29 -23.42
CA THR A 44 -9.22 -55.11 -24.27
C THR A 44 -8.62 -55.30 -25.67
N LYS A 45 -9.16 -56.25 -26.46
CA LYS A 45 -8.82 -56.43 -27.89
C LYS A 45 -9.84 -55.82 -28.86
N ASN A 46 -11.02 -55.45 -28.37
CA ASN A 46 -12.13 -55.02 -29.23
C ASN A 46 -12.24 -53.49 -29.27
N ASP A 47 -12.67 -52.96 -30.41
CA ASP A 47 -12.99 -51.53 -30.64
C ASP A 47 -11.84 -50.56 -30.29
N ILE A 48 -10.61 -50.91 -30.67
CA ILE A 48 -9.43 -50.09 -30.40
C ILE A 48 -9.23 -49.08 -31.52
N TRP A 49 -9.39 -47.80 -31.18
CA TRP A 49 -9.17 -46.66 -32.07
C TRP A 49 -7.94 -45.89 -31.58
N LEU A 50 -6.80 -46.12 -32.21
CA LEU A 50 -5.53 -45.48 -31.87
C LEU A 50 -5.41 -44.12 -32.54
N SER A 51 -4.94 -43.13 -31.80
CA SER A 51 -4.49 -41.85 -32.35
C SER A 51 -3.00 -41.70 -32.16
N ALA A 52 -2.31 -41.27 -33.22
CA ALA A 52 -0.92 -40.83 -33.17
C ALA A 52 -0.85 -39.32 -33.43
N ARG A 53 -0.20 -38.59 -32.52
CA ARG A 53 -0.06 -37.13 -32.58
C ARG A 53 1.36 -36.69 -32.33
N LYS A 54 1.81 -35.73 -33.12
CA LYS A 54 3.15 -35.12 -33.01
C LYS A 54 3.08 -33.67 -33.50
N VAL A 55 3.74 -32.76 -32.79
CA VAL A 55 3.90 -31.37 -33.27
C VAL A 55 4.55 -31.38 -34.67
N GLY A 56 3.96 -30.66 -35.62
CA GLY A 56 4.42 -30.61 -37.01
C GLY A 56 3.86 -31.71 -37.91
N PHE A 57 2.99 -32.57 -37.38
CA PHE A 57 2.29 -33.62 -38.12
C PHE A 57 0.78 -33.47 -37.99
N GLN A 58 0.04 -34.03 -38.96
CA GLN A 58 -1.40 -34.10 -38.96
C GLN A 58 -1.88 -35.15 -37.94
N ASP A 59 -2.96 -34.84 -37.23
CA ASP A 59 -3.59 -35.79 -36.30
C ASP A 59 -4.09 -37.01 -37.10
N THR A 60 -3.61 -38.21 -36.72
CA THR A 60 -3.93 -39.44 -37.45
C THR A 60 -4.61 -40.44 -36.52
N ILE A 61 -5.67 -41.11 -37.00
CA ILE A 61 -6.45 -42.11 -36.27
C ILE A 61 -6.46 -43.41 -37.07
N PHE A 62 -6.34 -44.54 -36.38
CA PHE A 62 -6.30 -45.89 -36.94
C PHE A 62 -7.16 -46.83 -36.11
N GLU A 63 -7.86 -47.73 -36.78
CA GLU A 63 -8.58 -48.83 -36.14
C GLU A 63 -7.67 -50.07 -36.07
N TRP A 64 -7.66 -50.73 -34.91
CA TRP A 64 -7.02 -52.04 -34.73
C TRP A 64 -8.08 -53.06 -34.33
N THR A 65 -8.34 -54.02 -35.21
CA THR A 65 -9.45 -54.97 -35.09
C THR A 65 -9.11 -56.22 -34.26
N GLY A 66 -7.92 -56.29 -33.65
CA GLY A 66 -7.52 -57.41 -32.79
C GLY A 66 -7.18 -58.73 -33.49
N GLU A 67 -7.50 -58.84 -34.79
CA GLU A 67 -7.16 -59.96 -35.66
C GLU A 67 -5.71 -59.90 -36.18
N GLN A 68 -5.12 -58.71 -36.16
CA GLN A 68 -3.75 -58.46 -36.60
C GLN A 68 -2.73 -58.85 -35.50
N PRO A 69 -1.47 -59.12 -35.87
CA PRO A 69 -0.39 -59.24 -34.88
C PRO A 69 -0.38 -58.03 -33.93
N ASN A 70 0.12 -58.24 -32.72
CA ASN A 70 0.34 -57.17 -31.74
C ASN A 70 1.50 -56.21 -32.14
N VAL A 71 1.82 -56.14 -33.44
CA VAL A 71 2.83 -55.26 -34.02
C VAL A 71 2.15 -54.40 -35.10
N MET A 72 2.16 -53.09 -34.93
CA MET A 72 1.51 -52.14 -35.82
C MET A 72 2.39 -50.91 -36.04
N ASN A 73 2.77 -50.63 -37.29
CA ASN A 73 3.46 -49.40 -37.62
C ASN A 73 2.44 -48.30 -37.95
N ILE A 74 2.63 -47.12 -37.38
CA ILE A 74 1.72 -45.98 -37.54
C ILE A 74 2.40 -44.93 -38.41
N SER A 75 1.87 -44.68 -39.61
CA SER A 75 2.39 -43.67 -40.52
C SER A 75 1.66 -42.34 -40.34
N ILE A 76 2.37 -41.28 -39.97
CA ILE A 76 1.81 -39.93 -39.77
C ILE A 76 2.31 -38.97 -40.85
N ARG A 77 1.44 -38.06 -41.30
CA ARG A 77 1.76 -37.09 -42.35
C ARG A 77 2.29 -35.79 -41.77
N PRO A 78 3.40 -35.21 -42.26
CA PRO A 78 3.81 -33.87 -41.90
C PRO A 78 2.70 -32.86 -42.23
N THR A 79 2.44 -31.91 -41.34
CA THR A 79 1.57 -30.79 -41.64
C THR A 79 2.33 -29.88 -42.60
N VAL A 80 1.79 -29.67 -43.80
CA VAL A 80 2.29 -28.62 -44.70
C VAL A 80 2.03 -27.30 -44.00
N ILE A 81 3.07 -26.69 -43.44
CA ILE A 81 3.01 -25.29 -43.04
C ILE A 81 3.00 -24.53 -44.37
N PRO A 82 1.94 -23.79 -44.75
CA PRO A 82 2.09 -22.81 -45.80
C PRO A 82 3.24 -21.90 -45.36
N GLN A 83 4.29 -21.79 -46.16
CA GLN A 83 5.27 -20.73 -45.93
C GLN A 83 4.48 -19.45 -45.71
N PRO A 84 4.66 -18.73 -44.59
CA PRO A 84 4.13 -17.38 -44.52
C PRO A 84 4.67 -16.67 -45.75
N ASP A 85 3.82 -16.03 -46.54
CA ASP A 85 4.29 -15.02 -47.49
C ASP A 85 5.26 -14.14 -46.72
N ALA A 86 6.45 -13.92 -47.28
CA ALA A 86 7.54 -13.20 -46.64
C ALA A 86 7.27 -11.68 -46.51
N ARG A 87 6.02 -11.30 -46.24
CA ARG A 87 5.56 -9.94 -45.99
C ARG A 87 4.68 -9.96 -44.74
N GLU A 88 5.20 -9.30 -43.71
CA GLU A 88 4.57 -8.99 -42.42
C GLU A 88 4.60 -10.08 -41.34
N LEU A 89 5.80 -10.41 -40.88
CA LEU A 89 6.01 -10.78 -39.47
C LEU A 89 6.70 -9.59 -38.78
N PRO A 90 6.11 -8.97 -37.74
CA PRO A 90 6.83 -8.01 -36.92
C PRO A 90 8.04 -8.71 -36.30
N GLU A 91 9.24 -8.24 -36.64
CA GLU A 91 10.47 -8.64 -35.98
C GLU A 91 10.31 -8.45 -34.46
N ASN A 92 10.68 -9.49 -33.71
CA ASN A 92 10.60 -9.64 -32.24
C ASN A 92 9.36 -10.29 -31.62
N THR A 93 8.78 -11.31 -32.26
CA THR A 93 8.12 -12.36 -31.46
C THR A 93 8.87 -13.67 -31.65
N PRO A 94 9.74 -14.07 -30.70
CA PRO A 94 10.12 -15.47 -30.63
C PRO A 94 8.82 -16.25 -30.46
N VAL A 95 8.47 -17.13 -31.39
CA VAL A 95 7.47 -18.17 -31.16
C VAL A 95 8.11 -19.17 -30.19
N SER A 96 8.30 -18.73 -28.93
CA SER A 96 8.65 -19.60 -27.83
C SER A 96 7.36 -20.31 -27.43
N LEU A 97 7.11 -21.45 -28.04
CA LEU A 97 6.02 -22.34 -27.65
C LEU A 97 6.40 -23.09 -26.36
N ASP A 98 6.92 -22.37 -25.34
CA ASP A 98 7.25 -22.91 -24.01
C ASP A 98 7.57 -21.83 -22.94
N THR A 99 6.71 -20.83 -22.74
CA THR A 99 6.86 -19.88 -21.61
C THR A 99 5.62 -19.71 -20.73
N THR A 100 4.44 -20.15 -21.16
CA THR A 100 3.20 -19.95 -20.39
C THR A 100 3.08 -20.89 -19.19
N HIS A 101 3.68 -22.08 -19.21
CA HIS A 101 3.47 -23.10 -18.17
C HIS A 101 4.71 -23.41 -17.31
N ARG A 102 5.84 -22.72 -17.54
CA ARG A 102 7.11 -22.89 -16.80
C ARG A 102 7.04 -22.44 -15.32
N LYS A 103 5.85 -22.18 -14.76
CA LYS A 103 5.68 -21.41 -13.52
C LYS A 103 5.09 -22.17 -12.34
N LEU A 104 4.53 -23.37 -12.55
CA LEU A 104 4.26 -24.33 -11.47
C LEU A 104 5.56 -25.04 -11.07
N LYS A 105 6.56 -24.29 -10.60
CA LYS A 105 7.93 -24.79 -10.32
C LYS A 105 7.97 -26.01 -9.38
N PHE A 106 6.91 -26.21 -8.59
CA PHE A 106 6.80 -27.27 -7.58
C PHE A 106 6.27 -28.60 -8.14
N PHE A 107 5.66 -28.63 -9.33
CA PHE A 107 5.19 -29.86 -9.97
C PHE A 107 5.99 -30.14 -11.24
N LYS A 108 6.57 -31.34 -11.33
CA LYS A 108 7.29 -31.81 -12.51
C LYS A 108 6.48 -32.96 -13.12
N PRO A 109 5.76 -32.73 -14.23
CA PRO A 109 5.09 -33.82 -14.93
C PRO A 109 6.10 -34.88 -15.39
N SER A 110 5.65 -36.13 -15.54
CA SER A 110 6.48 -37.19 -16.13
C SER A 110 6.88 -36.83 -17.58
N MET A 111 7.93 -37.48 -18.10
CA MET A 111 8.34 -37.24 -19.48
C MET A 111 7.19 -37.50 -20.47
N GLU A 112 6.44 -38.58 -20.28
CA GLU A 112 5.27 -38.88 -21.11
C GLU A 112 4.20 -37.78 -21.04
N GLN A 113 3.88 -37.29 -19.84
CA GLN A 113 2.93 -36.20 -19.67
C GLN A 113 3.41 -34.92 -20.37
N LYS A 114 4.71 -34.59 -20.28
CA LYS A 114 5.29 -33.44 -20.99
C LYS A 114 5.16 -33.58 -22.50
N VAL A 115 5.49 -34.75 -23.04
CA VAL A 115 5.38 -35.02 -24.49
C VAL A 115 3.92 -34.96 -24.94
N ASN A 116 3.00 -35.55 -24.17
CA ASN A 116 1.56 -35.46 -24.43
C ASN A 116 1.05 -34.01 -24.43
N LEU A 117 1.47 -33.19 -23.47
CA LEU A 117 1.14 -31.76 -23.42
C LEU A 117 1.64 -30.99 -24.64
N MET A 118 2.82 -31.35 -25.17
CA MET A 118 3.36 -30.72 -26.37
C MET A 118 2.63 -31.17 -27.65
N ASN A 119 2.39 -32.48 -27.78
CA ASN A 119 1.86 -33.07 -29.00
C ASN A 119 0.35 -32.90 -29.16
N ILE A 120 -0.40 -32.91 -28.06
CA ILE A 120 -1.88 -32.88 -28.09
C ILE A 120 -2.35 -31.43 -27.94
N ARG A 121 -2.42 -30.71 -29.08
CA ARG A 121 -2.80 -29.28 -29.12
C ARG A 121 -4.29 -29.05 -28.91
N ASN A 122 -5.14 -29.91 -29.47
CA ASN A 122 -6.58 -29.86 -29.28
C ASN A 122 -6.94 -30.71 -28.06
N LYS A 123 -7.50 -30.06 -27.02
CA LYS A 123 -7.75 -30.70 -25.73
C LYS A 123 -8.73 -31.86 -25.89
N LEU A 124 -8.29 -33.03 -25.43
CA LEU A 124 -9.17 -34.18 -25.28
C LEU A 124 -10.29 -33.82 -24.32
N GLN A 125 -11.48 -34.38 -24.52
CA GLN A 125 -12.62 -34.09 -23.66
C GLN A 125 -13.19 -35.35 -23.04
N ARG A 126 -13.53 -35.26 -21.76
CA ARG A 126 -14.24 -36.29 -21.00
C ARG A 126 -15.31 -35.62 -20.15
N LYS A 127 -16.32 -36.41 -19.74
CA LYS A 127 -17.29 -35.95 -18.74
C LYS A 127 -16.72 -36.08 -17.33
N VAL A 128 -16.14 -37.24 -17.00
CA VAL A 128 -15.72 -37.57 -15.64
C VAL A 128 -14.28 -38.07 -15.64
N GLN A 129 -13.53 -37.71 -14.60
CA GLN A 129 -12.26 -38.30 -14.23
C GLN A 129 -12.27 -38.74 -12.77
N PHE A 130 -11.70 -39.92 -12.53
CA PHE A 130 -11.19 -40.32 -11.22
C PHE A 130 -9.67 -40.52 -11.30
N SER A 131 -8.94 -40.03 -10.31
CA SER A 131 -7.50 -40.31 -10.14
C SER A 131 -7.12 -40.50 -8.67
N VAL A 132 -6.12 -41.34 -8.42
CA VAL A 132 -5.53 -41.48 -7.08
C VAL A 132 -4.42 -40.45 -6.90
N VAL A 133 -3.51 -40.41 -7.87
CA VAL A 133 -2.40 -39.47 -7.99
C VAL A 133 -2.20 -39.14 -9.47
N PRO A 134 -1.47 -38.07 -9.83
CA PRO A 134 -1.18 -37.73 -11.22
C PRO A 134 -0.63 -38.92 -12.02
N GLY A 135 -1.31 -39.26 -13.12
CA GLY A 135 -0.93 -40.39 -13.98
C GLY A 135 -1.51 -41.75 -13.58
N VAL A 136 -2.20 -41.86 -12.44
CA VAL A 136 -2.86 -43.10 -11.97
C VAL A 136 -4.35 -42.84 -11.82
N GLY A 137 -5.12 -43.18 -12.87
CA GLY A 137 -6.56 -42.95 -12.91
C GLY A 137 -7.14 -43.22 -14.30
N THR A 138 -8.41 -42.85 -14.45
CA THR A 138 -9.22 -43.05 -15.68
C THR A 138 -8.63 -42.44 -16.95
N ASN A 139 -7.88 -41.33 -16.86
CA ASN A 139 -7.23 -40.67 -18.00
C ASN A 139 -5.72 -40.94 -18.09
N GLY A 140 -5.16 -41.74 -17.18
CA GLY A 140 -3.74 -42.12 -17.16
C GLY A 140 -2.78 -40.94 -17.37
N LYS A 141 -1.85 -41.10 -18.31
CA LYS A 141 -0.81 -40.11 -18.64
C LYS A 141 -1.27 -39.01 -19.59
N LEU A 142 -2.52 -39.06 -20.04
CA LEU A 142 -3.18 -38.03 -20.86
C LEU A 142 -3.97 -37.02 -20.03
N SER A 143 -4.03 -37.20 -18.70
CA SER A 143 -4.83 -36.37 -17.80
C SER A 143 -4.54 -34.87 -17.96
N GLY A 144 -3.25 -34.48 -18.06
CA GLY A 144 -2.82 -33.10 -18.30
C GLY A 144 -3.22 -32.50 -19.66
N SER A 145 -3.55 -33.33 -20.64
CA SER A 145 -4.00 -32.90 -21.98
C SER A 145 -5.53 -33.04 -22.14
N THR A 146 -6.25 -33.38 -21.07
CA THR A 146 -7.68 -33.66 -21.10
C THR A 146 -8.46 -32.63 -20.28
N THR A 147 -9.52 -32.08 -20.85
CA THR A 147 -10.50 -31.23 -20.15
C THR A 147 -11.73 -32.03 -19.76
N VAL A 148 -12.07 -32.02 -18.49
CA VAL A 148 -13.19 -32.77 -17.89
C VAL A 148 -14.29 -31.84 -17.39
N ASP A 149 -15.52 -32.34 -17.23
CA ASP A 149 -16.56 -31.60 -16.48
C ASP A 149 -16.39 -31.81 -14.98
N TYR A 150 -16.22 -33.06 -14.58
CA TYR A 150 -16.12 -33.50 -13.19
C TYR A 150 -14.80 -34.25 -12.95
N SER A 151 -14.02 -33.85 -11.93
CA SER A 151 -12.81 -34.55 -11.51
C SER A 151 -12.85 -34.86 -10.02
N VAL A 152 -12.74 -36.13 -9.65
CA VAL A 152 -12.63 -36.56 -8.25
C VAL A 152 -11.27 -37.23 -8.06
N ASN A 153 -10.44 -36.63 -7.20
CA ASN A 153 -9.08 -37.06 -6.97
C ASN A 153 -8.94 -37.54 -5.51
N LEU A 154 -8.52 -38.80 -5.29
CA LEU A 154 -8.39 -39.34 -3.93
C LEU A 154 -7.30 -38.59 -3.14
N LEU A 155 -6.09 -38.49 -3.70
CA LEU A 155 -5.00 -37.72 -3.12
C LEU A 155 -4.71 -36.49 -3.98
N ALA A 156 -4.36 -36.67 -5.24
CA ALA A 156 -3.99 -35.55 -6.10
C ALA A 156 -4.41 -35.75 -7.56
N GLY A 157 -4.88 -34.66 -8.17
CA GLY A 157 -5.30 -34.62 -9.56
C GLY A 157 -4.33 -33.87 -10.45
N PHE A 158 -4.24 -34.27 -11.72
CA PHE A 158 -3.60 -33.48 -12.75
C PHE A 158 -4.46 -33.45 -14.01
N ASN A 159 -5.06 -32.30 -14.33
CA ASN A 159 -5.98 -32.12 -15.44
C ASN A 159 -5.46 -31.11 -16.45
N GLY A 160 -5.92 -31.22 -17.70
CA GLY A 160 -5.81 -30.14 -18.67
C GLY A 160 -6.70 -28.97 -18.26
N GLY A 161 -7.94 -29.24 -17.87
CA GLY A 161 -8.81 -28.24 -17.24
C GLY A 161 -10.14 -28.84 -16.77
N VAL A 162 -10.91 -28.08 -16.01
CA VAL A 162 -12.16 -28.53 -15.38
C VAL A 162 -13.28 -27.54 -15.67
N ARG A 163 -14.40 -28.01 -16.20
CA ARG A 163 -15.51 -27.15 -16.61
C ARG A 163 -16.60 -26.96 -15.57
N VAL A 164 -16.74 -27.85 -14.57
CA VAL A 164 -17.84 -27.81 -13.59
C VAL A 164 -17.35 -27.98 -12.15
N PHE A 165 -16.69 -29.09 -11.85
CA PHE A 165 -16.35 -29.46 -10.47
C PHE A 165 -15.05 -30.25 -10.36
N GLU A 166 -14.21 -29.88 -9.40
CA GLU A 166 -13.07 -30.68 -9.02
C GLU A 166 -12.83 -30.71 -7.51
N MET A 167 -12.47 -31.90 -7.01
CA MET A 167 -12.04 -32.08 -5.63
C MET A 167 -10.82 -32.98 -5.47
N ALA A 168 -9.95 -32.68 -4.49
CA ALA A 168 -8.84 -33.54 -4.08
C ALA A 168 -8.67 -33.63 -2.56
N GLY A 169 -8.22 -34.78 -2.06
CA GLY A 169 -7.79 -34.93 -0.67
C GLY A 169 -6.58 -34.06 -0.31
N ILE A 170 -5.57 -34.00 -1.19
CA ILE A 170 -4.35 -33.19 -1.01
C ILE A 170 -4.37 -32.00 -1.96
N GLY A 171 -4.37 -32.22 -3.28
CA GLY A 171 -4.30 -31.09 -4.20
C GLY A 171 -4.67 -31.33 -5.65
N ASN A 172 -5.10 -30.25 -6.31
CA ASN A 172 -5.44 -30.23 -7.73
C ASN A 172 -4.43 -29.41 -8.51
N ILE A 173 -4.06 -29.91 -9.69
CA ILE A 173 -3.19 -29.21 -10.63
C ILE A 173 -3.89 -29.19 -11.99
N ASP A 174 -4.19 -28.00 -12.48
CA ASP A 174 -4.77 -27.79 -13.80
C ASP A 174 -3.78 -27.04 -14.67
N TRP A 175 -3.44 -27.62 -15.81
CA TRP A 175 -2.54 -26.98 -16.74
C TRP A 175 -3.17 -25.74 -17.38
N ASP A 176 -4.48 -25.76 -17.62
CA ASP A 176 -5.24 -24.68 -18.25
C ASP A 176 -6.39 -24.19 -17.33
N SER A 177 -7.64 -24.11 -17.80
CA SER A 177 -8.69 -23.33 -17.14
C SER A 177 -9.58 -24.16 -16.22
N VAL A 178 -10.07 -23.52 -15.16
CA VAL A 178 -11.06 -24.09 -14.24
C VAL A 178 -12.31 -23.21 -14.20
N SER A 179 -13.48 -23.83 -14.22
CA SER A 179 -14.78 -23.15 -14.09
C SER A 179 -15.62 -23.71 -12.95
N TYR A 180 -16.33 -22.79 -12.27
CA TYR A 180 -17.31 -22.98 -11.21
C TYR A 180 -16.78 -23.41 -9.84
N LEU A 181 -16.39 -24.65 -9.61
CA LEU A 181 -15.98 -25.10 -8.27
C LEU A 181 -14.73 -25.98 -8.30
N GLN A 182 -13.74 -25.59 -7.51
CA GLN A 182 -12.54 -26.40 -7.25
C GLN A 182 -12.19 -26.37 -5.77
N MET A 183 -11.92 -27.54 -5.20
CA MET A 183 -11.58 -27.64 -3.78
C MET A 183 -10.50 -28.68 -3.47
N ALA A 184 -9.63 -28.40 -2.50
CA ALA A 184 -8.60 -29.32 -2.07
C ALA A 184 -8.27 -29.21 -0.58
N GLY A 185 -7.85 -30.31 0.04
CA GLY A 185 -7.43 -30.30 1.44
C GLY A 185 -6.17 -29.46 1.70
N VAL A 186 -5.23 -29.38 0.75
CA VAL A 186 -3.99 -28.61 0.91
C VAL A 186 -3.88 -27.49 -0.12
N PHE A 187 -3.91 -27.81 -1.43
CA PHE A 187 -3.68 -26.78 -2.45
C PHE A 187 -4.45 -26.96 -3.77
N ASN A 188 -4.73 -25.85 -4.44
CA ASN A 188 -5.13 -25.84 -5.85
C ASN A 188 -4.14 -25.00 -6.67
N ALA A 189 -3.81 -25.47 -7.86
CA ALA A 189 -2.81 -24.85 -8.74
C ALA A 189 -3.31 -24.84 -10.19
N VAL A 190 -3.65 -23.65 -10.71
CA VAL A 190 -4.26 -23.48 -12.03
C VAL A 190 -3.38 -22.60 -12.92
N GLY A 191 -2.95 -23.14 -14.06
CA GLY A 191 -2.11 -22.43 -15.03
C GLY A 191 -2.89 -21.42 -15.88
N GLY A 192 -4.15 -21.71 -16.18
CA GLY A 192 -5.02 -20.88 -17.02
C GLY A 192 -6.00 -19.99 -16.24
N PRO A 193 -6.89 -19.28 -16.96
CA PRO A 193 -7.92 -18.45 -16.35
C PRO A 193 -8.88 -19.30 -15.48
N GLN A 194 -9.30 -18.74 -14.35
CA GLN A 194 -10.29 -19.38 -13.50
C GLN A 194 -11.49 -18.47 -13.25
N ARG A 195 -12.69 -19.06 -13.27
CA ARG A 195 -13.93 -18.38 -12.87
C ARG A 195 -14.72 -19.24 -11.87
N GLY A 196 -15.25 -18.65 -10.81
CA GLY A 196 -16.07 -19.35 -9.80
C GLY A 196 -15.45 -19.32 -8.40
N VAL A 197 -15.55 -20.44 -7.69
CA VAL A 197 -15.13 -20.63 -6.31
C VAL A 197 -13.93 -21.57 -6.25
N GLN A 198 -12.90 -21.17 -5.51
CA GLN A 198 -11.71 -22.00 -5.28
C GLN A 198 -11.39 -22.06 -3.79
N LEU A 199 -11.36 -23.28 -3.23
CA LEU A 199 -11.20 -23.52 -1.79
C LEU A 199 -9.98 -24.41 -1.53
N ALA A 200 -9.05 -23.98 -0.68
CA ALA A 200 -7.92 -24.80 -0.26
C ALA A 200 -7.72 -24.72 1.25
N GLY A 201 -7.29 -25.83 1.88
CA GLY A 201 -6.90 -25.78 3.30
C GLY A 201 -5.69 -24.88 3.52
N LEU A 202 -4.70 -24.86 2.62
CA LEU A 202 -3.52 -23.99 2.74
C LEU A 202 -3.37 -22.98 1.61
N THR A 203 -3.29 -23.40 0.34
CA THR A 203 -2.85 -22.51 -0.75
C THR A 203 -3.67 -22.63 -2.02
N ASN A 204 -4.13 -21.50 -2.56
CA ASN A 204 -4.58 -21.42 -3.95
C ASN A 204 -3.57 -20.64 -4.79
N LEU A 205 -3.23 -21.15 -5.97
CA LEU A 205 -2.32 -20.51 -6.91
C LEU A 205 -2.93 -20.47 -8.31
N ASN A 206 -3.03 -19.27 -8.87
CA ASN A 206 -3.45 -19.02 -10.24
C ASN A 206 -2.34 -18.26 -10.98
N ASP A 207 -1.83 -18.84 -12.08
CA ASP A 207 -0.84 -18.15 -12.91
C ASP A 207 -1.47 -17.11 -13.86
N ALA A 208 -2.78 -17.19 -14.08
CA ALA A 208 -3.53 -16.28 -14.95
C ALA A 208 -4.52 -15.39 -14.16
N THR A 209 -5.63 -15.02 -14.81
CA THR A 209 -6.70 -14.20 -14.25
C THR A 209 -7.67 -15.03 -13.42
N PHE A 210 -8.17 -14.49 -12.32
CA PHE A 210 -9.17 -15.12 -11.47
C PHE A 210 -10.41 -14.24 -11.34
N LYS A 211 -11.60 -14.81 -11.57
CA LYS A 211 -12.89 -14.12 -11.41
C LYS A 211 -13.81 -14.89 -10.46
N GLY A 212 -14.07 -14.36 -9.27
CA GLY A 212 -15.01 -14.97 -8.31
C GLY A 212 -14.50 -14.90 -6.87
N VAL A 213 -14.60 -16.02 -6.13
CA VAL A 213 -14.24 -16.10 -4.71
C VAL A 213 -13.13 -17.13 -4.49
N GLN A 214 -12.01 -16.68 -3.94
CA GLN A 214 -10.85 -17.52 -3.62
C GLN A 214 -10.65 -17.56 -2.10
N MET A 215 -10.64 -18.75 -1.49
CA MET A 215 -10.46 -18.91 -0.05
C MET A 215 -9.37 -19.94 0.26
N ALA A 216 -8.43 -19.55 1.12
CA ALA A 216 -7.36 -20.43 1.60
C ALA A 216 -7.10 -20.25 3.09
N GLY A 217 -6.77 -21.32 3.82
CA GLY A 217 -6.37 -21.20 5.23
C GLY A 217 -5.04 -20.48 5.43
N PHE A 218 -4.15 -20.45 4.42
CA PHE A 218 -2.88 -19.73 4.51
C PHE A 218 -2.73 -18.65 3.44
N THR A 219 -2.60 -19.00 2.16
CA THR A 219 -2.25 -18.02 1.11
C THR A 219 -3.03 -18.18 -0.20
N ASN A 220 -3.46 -17.06 -0.78
CA ASN A 220 -3.97 -17.00 -2.14
C ASN A 220 -3.02 -16.22 -3.06
N VAL A 221 -2.76 -16.72 -4.26
CA VAL A 221 -1.90 -16.07 -5.26
C VAL A 221 -2.61 -15.99 -6.61
N VAL A 222 -2.80 -14.77 -7.14
CA VAL A 222 -3.24 -14.53 -8.51
C VAL A 222 -2.17 -13.72 -9.24
N ARG A 223 -1.45 -14.35 -10.17
CA ARG A 223 -0.28 -13.72 -10.83
C ARG A 223 -0.64 -12.70 -11.90
N LYS A 224 -1.91 -12.63 -12.33
CA LYS A 224 -2.43 -11.57 -13.20
C LYS A 224 -3.53 -10.78 -12.49
N HIS A 225 -4.71 -10.70 -13.09
CA HIS A 225 -5.81 -9.87 -12.62
C HIS A 225 -6.80 -10.66 -11.76
N LEU A 226 -7.12 -10.13 -10.59
CA LEU A 226 -8.22 -10.57 -9.73
C LEU A 226 -9.47 -9.72 -9.99
N THR A 227 -10.61 -10.34 -10.21
CA THR A 227 -11.93 -9.69 -10.14
C THR A 227 -12.80 -10.44 -9.15
N GLY A 228 -13.05 -9.86 -7.96
CA GLY A 228 -13.84 -10.50 -6.90
C GLY A 228 -13.17 -10.47 -5.54
N VAL A 229 -13.25 -11.57 -4.79
CA VAL A 229 -12.85 -11.63 -3.37
C VAL A 229 -11.76 -12.67 -3.15
N GLN A 230 -10.69 -12.29 -2.43
CA GLN A 230 -9.68 -13.19 -1.89
C GLN A 230 -9.71 -13.19 -0.35
N LEU A 231 -9.83 -14.37 0.25
CA LEU A 231 -9.88 -14.58 1.71
C LEU A 231 -8.76 -15.53 2.12
N ALA A 232 -7.84 -15.07 2.98
CA ALA A 232 -6.72 -15.88 3.45
C ALA A 232 -6.50 -15.79 4.96
N GLY A 233 -6.11 -16.89 5.61
CA GLY A 233 -5.70 -16.84 7.01
C GLY A 233 -4.38 -16.08 7.23
N PHE A 234 -3.46 -16.09 6.26
CA PHE A 234 -2.19 -15.36 6.34
C PHE A 234 -2.03 -14.28 5.27
N SER A 235 -2.01 -14.64 3.98
CA SER A 235 -1.71 -13.65 2.94
C SER A 235 -2.50 -13.77 1.63
N ASN A 236 -2.83 -12.63 1.02
CA ASN A 236 -3.32 -12.57 -0.36
C ASN A 236 -2.32 -11.83 -1.24
N TYR A 237 -2.15 -12.32 -2.47
CA TYR A 237 -1.34 -11.70 -3.51
C TYR A 237 -2.14 -11.60 -4.80
N ALA A 238 -2.11 -10.41 -5.42
CA ALA A 238 -2.58 -10.18 -6.78
C ALA A 238 -1.61 -9.26 -7.55
N HIS A 239 -1.50 -9.43 -8.89
CA HIS A 239 -0.77 -8.46 -9.70
C HIS A 239 -1.59 -7.18 -9.89
N SER A 240 -2.85 -7.28 -10.32
CA SER A 240 -3.88 -6.22 -10.27
C SER A 240 -5.18 -6.78 -9.68
N ALA A 241 -6.04 -5.94 -9.10
CA ALA A 241 -7.29 -6.36 -8.50
C ALA A 241 -8.41 -5.34 -8.67
N ASN A 242 -9.61 -5.85 -8.90
CA ASN A 242 -10.88 -5.14 -8.74
C ASN A 242 -11.75 -5.95 -7.77
N GLY A 243 -11.94 -5.44 -6.54
CA GLY A 243 -12.73 -6.13 -5.51
C GLY A 243 -12.12 -6.04 -4.12
N ALA A 244 -11.99 -7.17 -3.41
CA ALA A 244 -11.57 -7.20 -2.02
C ALA A 244 -10.49 -8.28 -1.72
N GLN A 245 -9.54 -7.93 -0.86
CA GLN A 245 -8.55 -8.85 -0.29
C GLN A 245 -8.60 -8.77 1.24
N LEU A 246 -8.97 -9.87 1.90
CA LEU A 246 -9.06 -9.97 3.36
C LEU A 246 -8.08 -11.04 3.85
N ALA A 247 -7.12 -10.67 4.69
CA ALA A 247 -6.06 -11.56 5.17
C ALA A 247 -5.83 -11.43 6.68
N GLY A 248 -5.42 -12.50 7.36
CA GLY A 248 -5.01 -12.38 8.77
C GLY A 248 -3.71 -11.60 8.96
N PHE A 249 -2.79 -11.60 7.99
CA PHE A 249 -1.49 -10.92 8.10
C PHE A 249 -1.25 -9.87 7.02
N THR A 250 -1.25 -10.24 5.72
CA THR A 250 -0.85 -9.28 4.66
C THR A 250 -1.63 -9.38 3.35
N ASN A 251 -1.90 -8.24 2.71
CA ASN A 251 -2.39 -8.18 1.33
C ASN A 251 -1.37 -7.44 0.45
N ILE A 252 -1.03 -8.03 -0.70
CA ILE A 252 -0.01 -7.51 -1.61
C ILE A 252 -0.61 -7.28 -3.00
N GLN A 253 -0.38 -6.07 -3.52
CA GLN A 253 -0.79 -5.62 -4.84
C GLN A 253 0.37 -4.98 -5.61
N LEU A 254 0.68 -5.45 -6.83
CA LEU A 254 1.85 -4.97 -7.58
C LEU A 254 1.58 -3.93 -8.68
N ASP A 255 0.36 -3.86 -9.18
CA ASP A 255 -0.07 -2.96 -10.23
C ASP A 255 -1.34 -2.21 -9.80
N SER A 256 -1.88 -1.40 -10.71
CA SER A 256 -2.97 -0.48 -10.39
C SER A 256 -4.28 -1.21 -10.16
N SER A 257 -4.99 -0.81 -9.10
CA SER A 257 -6.15 -1.54 -8.59
C SER A 257 -7.23 -0.64 -7.98
N ASP A 258 -8.47 -1.10 -8.09
CA ASP A 258 -9.62 -0.59 -7.33
C ASP A 258 -10.00 -1.65 -6.29
N VAL A 259 -9.45 -1.52 -5.08
CA VAL A 259 -9.46 -2.63 -4.10
C VAL A 259 -9.69 -2.17 -2.67
N LEU A 260 -10.50 -2.94 -1.95
CA LEU A 260 -10.55 -2.92 -0.49
C LEU A 260 -9.57 -3.96 0.06
N GLN A 261 -8.59 -3.52 0.85
CA GLN A 261 -7.64 -4.39 1.51
C GLN A 261 -7.82 -4.31 3.02
N MET A 262 -7.99 -5.46 3.67
CA MET A 262 -8.07 -5.57 5.14
C MET A 262 -7.09 -6.64 5.63
N SER A 263 -6.20 -6.27 6.55
CA SER A 263 -5.21 -7.18 7.11
C SER A 263 -4.93 -6.95 8.59
N GLY A 264 -4.51 -7.99 9.31
CA GLY A 264 -4.07 -7.85 10.69
C GLY A 264 -2.73 -7.12 10.84
N PHE A 265 -1.87 -7.11 9.81
CA PHE A 265 -0.56 -6.47 9.87
C PHE A 265 -0.33 -5.45 8.77
N LEU A 266 -0.25 -5.86 7.50
CA LEU A 266 0.22 -4.98 6.40
C LEU A 266 -0.64 -5.06 5.14
N ASN A 267 -1.06 -3.91 4.61
CA ASN A 267 -1.48 -3.80 3.22
C ASN A 267 -0.39 -3.09 2.39
N TYR A 268 0.01 -3.71 1.28
CA TYR A 268 1.04 -3.17 0.39
C TYR A 268 0.51 -3.02 -1.05
N GLY A 269 0.68 -1.83 -1.62
CA GLY A 269 0.42 -1.52 -3.02
C GLY A 269 1.62 -0.88 -3.69
N LYS A 270 2.09 -1.40 -4.83
CA LYS A 270 3.29 -0.85 -5.51
C LYS A 270 2.99 0.31 -6.46
N ARG A 271 1.88 0.26 -7.21
CA ARG A 271 1.52 1.25 -8.26
C ARG A 271 0.41 2.20 -7.78
N ASN A 272 -0.70 2.33 -8.50
CA ASN A 272 -1.75 3.29 -8.20
C ASN A 272 -2.98 2.55 -7.66
N ASN A 273 -3.37 2.82 -6.42
CA ASN A 273 -4.54 2.16 -5.84
C ASN A 273 -5.62 3.18 -5.48
N ARG A 274 -6.87 2.78 -5.67
CA ARG A 274 -8.05 3.46 -5.17
C ARG A 274 -8.88 2.50 -4.33
N GLY A 275 -9.44 2.99 -3.23
CA GLY A 275 -10.27 2.17 -2.34
C GLY A 275 -10.00 2.42 -0.86
N ALA A 276 -9.97 1.36 -0.06
CA ALA A 276 -9.72 1.43 1.37
C ALA A 276 -8.62 0.43 1.77
N GLN A 277 -7.72 0.86 2.64
CA GLN A 277 -6.69 0.00 3.24
C GLN A 277 -6.82 0.05 4.76
N LEU A 278 -7.14 -1.09 5.36
CA LEU A 278 -7.35 -1.26 6.80
C LEU A 278 -6.32 -2.26 7.33
N ALA A 279 -5.42 -1.82 8.20
CA ALA A 279 -4.33 -2.67 8.71
C ALA A 279 -4.17 -2.53 10.22
N GLY A 280 -3.87 -3.63 10.91
CA GLY A 280 -3.52 -3.55 12.33
C GLY A 280 -2.19 -2.84 12.58
N PHE A 281 -1.23 -2.91 11.66
CA PHE A 281 0.07 -2.22 11.79
C PHE A 281 0.28 -1.12 10.74
N ALA A 282 0.31 -1.45 9.44
CA ALA A 282 0.69 -0.48 8.41
C ALA A 282 -0.04 -0.61 7.07
N ASN A 283 -0.23 0.53 6.40
CA ASN A 283 -0.60 0.59 4.99
C ASN A 283 0.51 1.30 4.20
N VAL A 284 1.00 0.67 3.14
CA VAL A 284 2.12 1.19 2.34
C VAL A 284 1.74 1.23 0.86
N GLN A 285 1.71 2.43 0.28
CA GLN A 285 1.54 2.66 -1.15
C GLN A 285 2.81 3.24 -1.78
N GLY A 286 3.38 2.55 -2.76
CA GLY A 286 4.60 2.97 -3.44
C GLY A 286 4.45 4.21 -4.32
N ARG A 287 3.28 4.40 -4.96
CA ARG A 287 3.00 5.58 -5.81
C ARG A 287 1.75 6.32 -5.38
N THR A 288 0.68 6.27 -6.16
CA THR A 288 -0.51 7.10 -5.98
C THR A 288 -1.55 6.36 -5.17
N TYR A 289 -2.18 7.05 -4.22
CA TYR A 289 -3.30 6.50 -3.45
C TYR A 289 -4.51 7.45 -3.44
N SER A 290 -5.70 6.91 -3.68
CA SER A 290 -6.95 7.66 -3.56
C SER A 290 -7.96 6.92 -2.70
N GLY A 291 -8.22 7.39 -1.47
CA GLY A 291 -9.21 6.78 -0.59
C GLY A 291 -8.87 6.87 0.89
N VAL A 292 -9.16 5.82 1.66
CA VAL A 292 -9.01 5.82 3.13
C VAL A 292 -7.94 4.83 3.57
N GLN A 293 -6.92 5.29 4.32
CA GLN A 293 -5.96 4.40 4.99
C GLN A 293 -6.14 4.50 6.51
N LEU A 294 -6.48 3.39 7.16
CA LEU A 294 -6.54 3.25 8.62
C LEU A 294 -5.51 2.22 9.05
N ALA A 295 -4.59 2.61 9.94
CA ALA A 295 -3.54 1.74 10.45
C ALA A 295 -3.36 1.87 11.96
N GLY A 296 -3.02 0.80 12.68
CA GLY A 296 -2.66 0.93 14.09
C GLY A 296 -1.37 1.72 14.30
N PHE A 297 -0.40 1.64 13.38
CA PHE A 297 0.90 2.32 13.52
C PHE A 297 1.14 3.37 12.43
N THR A 298 1.21 3.00 11.14
CA THR A 298 1.61 3.95 10.09
C THR A 298 0.88 3.81 8.74
N ASN A 299 0.64 4.95 8.09
CA ASN A 299 0.23 5.01 6.70
C ASN A 299 1.30 5.74 5.87
N TYR A 300 1.70 5.17 4.74
CA TYR A 300 2.70 5.74 3.84
C TYR A 300 2.21 5.76 2.39
N VAL A 301 2.39 6.90 1.71
CA VAL A 301 2.21 7.04 0.27
C VAL A 301 3.42 7.74 -0.35
N GLY A 302 4.09 7.08 -1.30
CA GLY A 302 5.36 7.54 -1.86
C GLY A 302 5.27 8.73 -2.83
N ASP A 303 4.15 8.88 -3.53
CA ASP A 303 3.96 9.96 -4.50
C ASP A 303 2.77 10.86 -4.15
N SER A 304 1.73 10.88 -4.99
CA SER A 304 0.61 11.79 -4.90
C SER A 304 -0.59 11.11 -4.26
N SER A 305 -1.37 11.82 -3.47
CA SER A 305 -2.47 11.18 -2.76
C SER A 305 -3.65 12.10 -2.50
N LYS A 306 -4.86 11.54 -2.62
CA LYS A 306 -6.13 12.15 -2.20
C LYS A 306 -6.75 11.25 -1.15
N PHE A 307 -6.72 11.66 0.12
CA PHE A 307 -6.89 10.66 1.17
C PHE A 307 -7.45 11.17 2.48
N ILE A 308 -7.89 10.20 3.28
CA ILE A 308 -8.03 10.29 4.72
C ILE A 308 -7.05 9.26 5.31
N GLN A 309 -6.08 9.72 6.10
CA GLN A 309 -5.05 8.89 6.73
C GLN A 309 -5.19 9.01 8.24
N LEU A 310 -5.54 7.91 8.90
CA LEU A 310 -5.60 7.82 10.37
C LEU A 310 -4.64 6.74 10.85
N SER A 311 -3.77 7.09 11.79
CA SER A 311 -2.85 6.14 12.40
C SER A 311 -2.59 6.41 13.87
N GLY A 312 -2.16 5.38 14.61
CA GLY A 312 -1.73 5.55 16.00
C GLY A 312 -0.41 6.30 16.12
N PHE A 313 0.52 6.16 15.17
CA PHE A 313 1.84 6.79 15.25
C PHE A 313 2.10 7.82 14.14
N SER A 314 2.08 7.44 12.86
CA SER A 314 2.45 8.38 11.79
C SER A 314 1.77 8.23 10.43
N ASN A 315 1.51 9.36 9.77
CA ASN A 315 1.05 9.42 8.39
C ASN A 315 2.05 10.17 7.51
N VAL A 316 2.41 9.60 6.36
CA VAL A 316 3.40 10.17 5.44
C VAL A 316 2.87 10.22 4.01
N ALA A 317 2.97 11.40 3.40
CA ALA A 317 2.77 11.63 1.97
C ALA A 317 4.04 12.24 1.34
N GLY A 318 4.67 11.48 0.44
CA GLY A 318 6.00 11.77 -0.11
C GLY A 318 6.06 12.92 -1.11
N ARG A 319 4.96 13.22 -1.82
CA ARG A 319 4.91 14.33 -2.80
C ARG A 319 3.67 15.21 -2.59
N ASN A 320 2.69 15.16 -3.49
CA ASN A 320 1.53 16.03 -3.46
C ASN A 320 0.41 15.37 -2.65
N ALA A 321 -0.14 16.07 -1.68
CA ALA A 321 -1.16 15.50 -0.81
C ALA A 321 -2.43 16.36 -0.83
N LYS A 322 -3.61 15.73 -0.79
CA LYS A 322 -4.88 16.42 -0.57
C LYS A 322 -5.75 15.62 0.39
N GLY A 323 -6.12 16.23 1.51
CA GLY A 323 -7.04 15.61 2.47
C GLY A 323 -6.63 15.79 3.93
N ILE A 324 -6.80 14.75 4.74
CA ILE A 324 -6.67 14.83 6.21
C ILE A 324 -5.66 13.79 6.70
N GLN A 325 -4.76 14.20 7.60
CA GLN A 325 -3.84 13.34 8.34
C GLN A 325 -4.09 13.49 9.84
N LEU A 326 -4.47 12.39 10.51
CA LEU A 326 -4.62 12.31 11.96
C LEU A 326 -3.69 11.22 12.51
N ALA A 327 -2.74 11.59 13.37
CA ALA A 327 -1.77 10.67 13.95
C ALA A 327 -1.56 10.93 15.44
N GLY A 328 -1.17 9.93 16.21
CA GLY A 328 -0.76 10.16 17.60
C GLY A 328 0.54 10.97 17.71
N PHE A 329 1.49 10.79 16.79
CA PHE A 329 2.82 11.40 16.90
C PHE A 329 3.20 12.31 15.73
N LEU A 330 3.17 11.83 14.49
CA LEU A 330 3.78 12.52 13.34
C LEU A 330 2.91 12.53 12.08
N ASN A 331 2.73 13.70 11.48
CA ASN A 331 2.23 13.82 10.09
C ASN A 331 3.25 14.50 9.18
N VAL A 332 3.44 13.97 7.97
CA VAL A 332 4.37 14.52 6.97
C VAL A 332 3.70 14.67 5.60
N ALA A 333 3.88 15.85 4.98
CA ALA A 333 3.41 16.18 3.63
C ALA A 333 4.44 17.03 2.84
N ARG A 334 5.37 16.39 2.10
CA ARG A 334 6.65 17.03 1.69
C ARG A 334 6.61 18.11 0.60
N LYS A 335 5.70 18.05 -0.40
CA LYS A 335 5.69 19.00 -1.53
C LYS A 335 4.50 19.97 -1.45
N ASN A 336 3.74 20.12 -2.54
CA ASN A 336 2.58 21.00 -2.60
C ASN A 336 1.37 20.24 -2.08
N SER A 337 0.82 20.69 -0.95
CA SER A 337 -0.15 19.91 -0.19
C SER A 337 -1.35 20.75 0.20
N HIS A 338 -2.55 20.23 -0.02
CA HIS A 338 -3.82 20.80 0.45
C HIS A 338 -4.33 19.92 1.60
N VAL A 339 -3.74 20.07 2.78
CA VAL A 339 -3.88 19.10 3.87
C VAL A 339 -4.19 19.77 5.20
N THR A 340 -5.06 19.13 5.98
CA THR A 340 -5.19 19.39 7.41
C THR A 340 -4.46 18.28 8.17
N GLN A 341 -3.47 18.65 8.97
CA GLN A 341 -2.67 17.74 9.79
C GLN A 341 -2.99 17.98 11.27
N ALA A 342 -3.35 16.93 12.01
CA ALA A 342 -3.41 16.98 13.46
C ALA A 342 -2.61 15.81 14.05
N SER A 343 -1.66 16.13 14.90
CA SER A 343 -0.81 15.16 15.58
C SER A 343 -0.60 15.55 17.04
N GLY A 344 -0.39 14.57 17.92
CA GLY A 344 -0.02 14.87 19.31
C GLY A 344 1.32 15.60 19.45
N PHE A 345 2.25 15.45 18.50
CA PHE A 345 3.60 16.02 18.61
C PHE A 345 4.03 16.84 17.40
N ILE A 346 4.26 16.24 16.23
CA ILE A 346 4.96 16.89 15.13
C ILE A 346 4.14 16.87 13.83
N ASN A 347 3.96 18.04 13.22
CA ASN A 347 3.53 18.14 11.83
C ASN A 347 4.63 18.76 10.96
N VAL A 348 4.92 18.14 9.82
CA VAL A 348 5.89 18.64 8.84
C VAL A 348 5.24 18.77 7.47
N ALA A 349 5.42 19.92 6.81
CA ALA A 349 4.94 20.13 5.46
C ALA A 349 5.94 20.90 4.57
N GLY A 350 5.83 20.74 3.26
CA GLY A 350 6.48 21.62 2.28
C GLY A 350 5.70 22.93 2.13
N LYS A 351 5.09 23.12 0.96
CA LYS A 351 4.13 24.20 0.72
C LYS A 351 2.72 23.71 1.06
N LEU A 352 2.14 24.26 2.12
CA LEU A 352 0.86 23.81 2.65
C LEU A 352 -0.24 24.83 2.36
N LYS A 353 -1.40 24.36 1.91
CA LYS A 353 -2.67 25.07 1.98
C LYS A 353 -3.59 24.30 2.91
N GLY A 354 -3.91 24.84 4.08
CA GLY A 354 -4.66 24.11 5.10
C GLY A 354 -4.18 24.43 6.50
N ALA A 355 -4.26 23.46 7.41
CA ALA A 355 -3.97 23.68 8.82
C ALA A 355 -3.04 22.62 9.43
N GLN A 356 -2.28 23.02 10.44
CA GLN A 356 -1.51 22.12 11.29
C GLN A 356 -1.89 22.33 12.76
N LEU A 357 -2.11 21.24 13.50
CA LEU A 357 -2.32 21.23 14.94
C LEU A 357 -1.41 20.19 15.59
N GLY A 358 -0.51 20.63 16.45
CA GLY A 358 0.42 19.76 17.19
C GLY A 358 1.36 20.58 18.05
N VAL A 359 2.15 19.95 18.91
CA VAL A 359 3.11 20.66 19.76
C VAL A 359 4.13 21.43 18.91
N PHE A 360 4.65 20.79 17.86
CA PHE A 360 5.62 21.36 16.93
C PHE A 360 5.09 21.32 15.49
N ASN A 361 5.05 22.48 14.83
CA ASN A 361 4.66 22.58 13.43
C ASN A 361 5.79 23.19 12.60
N PHE A 362 6.23 22.46 11.58
CA PHE A 362 7.27 22.89 10.66
C PHE A 362 6.73 22.91 9.23
N ASN A 363 6.94 24.01 8.52
CA ASN A 363 6.62 24.08 7.10
C ASN A 363 7.54 25.03 6.31
N ASP A 364 7.63 24.86 4.99
CA ASP A 364 8.32 25.84 4.12
C ASP A 364 7.49 27.13 4.02
N SER A 365 6.21 26.98 3.65
CA SER A 365 5.24 28.08 3.60
C SER A 365 3.84 27.53 3.79
N ILE A 366 2.96 28.30 4.42
CA ILE A 366 1.57 27.92 4.66
C ILE A 366 0.60 29.04 4.27
N ASP A 367 -0.40 28.68 3.47
CA ASP A 367 -1.64 29.42 3.25
C ASP A 367 -2.72 28.82 4.17
N GLY A 368 -2.80 29.37 5.38
CA GLY A 368 -3.67 28.88 6.45
C GLY A 368 -3.05 29.11 7.83
N VAL A 369 -3.31 28.19 8.76
CA VAL A 369 -2.95 28.34 10.18
C VAL A 369 -2.19 27.12 10.71
N ALA A 370 -1.13 27.36 11.48
CA ALA A 370 -0.41 26.30 12.19
C ALA A 370 -0.38 26.64 13.68
N ILE A 371 -1.05 25.84 14.50
CA ILE A 371 -1.24 26.08 15.93
C ILE A 371 -0.42 25.04 16.70
N GLY A 372 0.48 25.51 17.55
CA GLY A 372 1.33 24.67 18.38
C GLY A 372 2.15 25.46 19.38
N PHE A 373 2.78 24.76 20.31
CA PHE A 373 3.75 25.34 21.25
C PHE A 373 4.94 25.97 20.53
N LEU A 374 5.33 25.41 19.39
CA LEU A 374 6.29 26.05 18.51
C LEU A 374 5.89 25.80 17.07
N THR A 375 5.76 26.90 16.33
CA THR A 375 5.44 26.90 14.91
C THR A 375 6.53 27.66 14.18
N PHE A 376 7.15 27.00 13.20
CA PHE A 376 8.19 27.58 12.36
C PHE A 376 7.81 27.39 10.89
N SER A 377 7.59 28.51 10.20
CA SER A 377 7.37 28.53 8.76
C SER A 377 8.54 29.23 8.10
N ARG A 378 9.31 28.56 7.22
CA ARG A 378 10.54 29.13 6.64
C ARG A 378 10.30 30.48 5.96
N LYS A 379 9.17 30.64 5.26
CA LYS A 379 8.74 31.89 4.60
C LYS A 379 7.66 32.66 5.37
N GLY A 380 7.48 32.33 6.65
CA GLY A 380 6.50 32.96 7.52
C GLY A 380 7.03 34.20 8.24
N LEU A 381 6.47 34.46 9.41
CA LEU A 381 6.87 35.56 10.28
C LEU A 381 8.13 35.17 11.04
N HIS A 382 9.20 35.93 10.82
CA HIS A 382 10.41 35.94 11.64
C HIS A 382 10.68 37.39 11.97
N GLN A 383 10.59 37.76 13.25
CA GLN A 383 10.71 39.15 13.63
C GLN A 383 11.38 39.29 14.98
N LEU A 384 12.52 39.97 14.99
CA LEU A 384 13.19 40.39 16.22
C LEU A 384 12.60 41.74 16.64
N GLU A 385 12.21 41.86 17.90
CA GLU A 385 11.64 43.08 18.49
C GLU A 385 12.50 43.52 19.66
N ILE A 386 12.92 44.78 19.62
CA ILE A 386 13.55 45.49 20.73
C ILE A 386 12.50 46.49 21.24
N ALA A 387 12.07 46.34 22.49
CA ALA A 387 10.95 47.11 23.03
C ALA A 387 11.22 47.67 24.42
N GLY A 388 10.60 48.80 24.73
CA GLY A 388 10.42 49.31 26.08
C GLY A 388 8.93 49.35 26.41
N ASP A 389 8.58 48.96 27.63
CA ASP A 389 7.24 49.14 28.19
C ASP A 389 7.32 49.82 29.56
N GLU A 390 6.16 50.09 30.16
CA GLU A 390 6.05 50.83 31.43
C GLU A 390 6.73 50.13 32.61
N VAL A 391 6.96 48.81 32.51
CA VAL A 391 7.55 48.00 33.57
C VAL A 391 8.97 47.59 33.24
N PHE A 392 9.24 47.16 32.01
CA PHE A 392 10.53 46.69 31.54
C PHE A 392 11.02 47.64 30.43
N PRO A 393 11.94 48.56 30.71
CA PRO A 393 12.45 49.51 29.72
C PRO A 393 13.29 48.84 28.61
N ALA A 394 13.83 47.63 28.85
CA ALA A 394 14.57 46.86 27.86
C ALA A 394 13.98 45.46 27.68
N ASN A 395 13.50 45.17 26.48
CA ASN A 395 12.99 43.86 26.08
C ASN A 395 13.54 43.44 24.74
N LEU A 396 13.78 42.15 24.61
CA LEU A 396 14.12 41.48 23.37
C LEU A 396 13.16 40.33 23.16
N SER A 397 12.45 40.29 22.03
CA SER A 397 11.58 39.16 21.69
C SER A 397 11.70 38.73 20.24
N LEU A 398 11.50 37.44 20.02
CA LEU A 398 11.43 36.81 18.71
C LEU A 398 9.99 36.35 18.47
N ARG A 399 9.41 36.79 17.35
CA ARG A 399 8.16 36.24 16.82
C ARG A 399 8.48 35.24 15.72
N THR A 400 7.94 34.03 15.84
CA THR A 400 8.15 32.95 14.88
C THR A 400 6.85 32.23 14.55
N GLY A 401 6.61 31.95 13.27
CA GLY A 401 5.44 31.22 12.80
C GLY A 401 4.80 31.86 11.57
N THR A 402 3.51 32.20 11.65
CA THR A 402 2.73 32.78 10.55
C THR A 402 1.98 34.01 11.03
N HIS A 403 1.53 34.87 10.12
CA HIS A 403 0.73 36.02 10.52
C HIS A 403 -0.64 35.67 11.15
N HIS A 404 -1.17 34.47 10.86
CA HIS A 404 -2.44 33.98 11.45
C HIS A 404 -2.24 33.41 12.86
N PHE A 405 -1.08 32.79 13.12
CA PHE A 405 -0.66 32.29 14.43
C PHE A 405 0.87 32.27 14.49
N TYR A 406 1.43 32.93 15.51
CA TYR A 406 2.86 32.92 15.82
C TYR A 406 3.08 32.78 17.31
N ASN A 407 4.29 32.35 17.67
CA ASN A 407 4.78 32.31 19.04
C ASN A 407 5.66 33.53 19.29
N VAL A 408 5.59 34.08 20.50
CA VAL A 408 6.46 35.15 21.00
C VAL A 408 7.34 34.54 22.06
N ILE A 409 8.66 34.59 21.88
CA ILE A 409 9.64 34.16 22.87
C ILE A 409 10.49 35.38 23.19
N GLY A 410 10.56 35.79 24.45
CA GLY A 410 11.28 37.00 24.79
C GLY A 410 11.90 36.98 26.18
N ALA A 411 12.75 37.96 26.40
CA ALA A 411 13.30 38.30 27.70
C ALA A 411 13.21 39.81 27.91
N GLY A 412 13.05 40.22 29.17
CA GLY A 412 13.01 41.62 29.55
C GLY A 412 13.84 41.88 30.78
N TYR A 413 14.32 43.11 30.92
CA TYR A 413 15.14 43.55 32.05
C TYR A 413 14.67 44.89 32.60
N HIS A 414 14.47 44.95 33.91
CA HIS A 414 14.18 46.16 34.67
C HIS A 414 15.45 46.65 35.36
N PHE A 415 15.90 47.85 35.00
CA PHE A 415 17.09 48.45 35.59
C PHE A 415 16.75 49.04 36.97
N GLY A 416 17.45 48.60 38.02
CA GLY A 416 17.34 49.09 39.39
C GLY A 416 18.66 48.97 40.16
N SER A 417 18.66 49.25 41.46
CA SER A 417 19.79 48.92 42.36
C SER A 417 20.04 47.39 42.36
N SER A 418 21.23 46.91 42.73
CA SER A 418 21.57 45.47 42.62
C SER A 418 20.57 44.50 43.31
N ALA A 419 19.81 44.98 44.30
CA ALA A 419 18.75 44.22 44.98
C ALA A 419 17.37 44.27 44.27
N SER A 420 17.14 45.23 43.35
CA SER A 420 15.88 45.46 42.63
C SER A 420 15.93 45.15 41.13
N GLN A 421 17.01 44.51 40.67
CA GLN A 421 17.12 44.03 39.29
C GLN A 421 16.20 42.84 39.07
N VAL A 422 15.23 43.01 38.18
CA VAL A 422 14.27 41.97 37.81
C VAL A 422 14.42 41.67 36.32
N TRP A 423 14.56 40.39 35.98
CA TRP A 423 14.45 39.91 34.62
C TRP A 423 13.17 39.11 34.44
N ARG A 424 12.65 39.10 33.21
CA ARG A 424 11.50 38.29 32.82
C ARG A 424 11.84 37.40 31.64
N ALA A 425 11.27 36.22 31.61
CA ALA A 425 11.24 35.36 30.43
C ALA A 425 9.79 35.15 30.01
N THR A 426 9.51 35.43 28.74
CA THR A 426 8.17 35.54 28.20
C THR A 426 7.94 34.49 27.14
N TYR A 427 6.80 33.80 27.25
CA TYR A 427 6.23 33.00 26.18
C TYR A 427 4.83 33.53 25.86
N GLY A 428 4.51 33.65 24.58
CA GLY A 428 3.22 34.13 24.14
C GLY A 428 2.82 33.57 22.80
N ILE A 429 1.58 33.85 22.45
CA ILE A 429 0.99 33.53 21.15
C ILE A 429 0.33 34.79 20.61
N GLY A 430 0.20 34.89 19.30
CA GLY A 430 -0.47 36.05 18.72
C GLY A 430 -0.94 35.85 17.30
N THR A 431 -1.68 36.84 16.84
CA THR A 431 -2.19 36.94 15.47
C THR A 431 -2.09 38.37 14.98
N SER A 432 -2.07 38.57 13.65
CA SER A 432 -1.91 39.89 13.06
C SER A 432 -2.81 40.11 11.85
N VAL A 433 -3.30 41.33 11.72
CA VAL A 433 -4.19 41.77 10.64
C VAL A 433 -3.47 42.80 9.77
N ARG A 434 -3.38 42.52 8.47
CA ARG A 434 -2.79 43.46 7.49
C ARG A 434 -3.80 44.58 7.22
N LEU A 435 -3.41 45.83 7.46
CA LEU A 435 -4.23 47.02 7.16
C LEU A 435 -3.82 47.69 5.84
N GLY A 436 -2.57 47.50 5.41
CA GLY A 436 -2.04 48.05 4.17
C GLY A 436 -0.69 47.44 3.82
N GLU A 437 0.06 48.07 2.92
CA GLU A 437 1.41 47.60 2.57
C GLU A 437 2.42 47.82 3.69
N ARG A 438 2.33 48.96 4.38
CA ARG A 438 3.24 49.33 5.48
C ARG A 438 2.61 49.22 6.86
N HIS A 439 1.34 48.84 6.95
CA HIS A 439 0.52 48.96 8.16
C HIS A 439 -0.02 47.60 8.60
N ARG A 440 0.18 47.24 9.86
CA ARG A 440 -0.31 45.96 10.42
C ARG A 440 -0.64 46.10 11.90
N LEU A 441 -1.73 45.47 12.33
CA LEU A 441 -2.09 45.32 13.75
C LEU A 441 -1.68 43.94 14.24
N PHE A 442 -1.17 43.86 15.46
CA PHE A 442 -0.80 42.63 16.14
C PHE A 442 -1.55 42.53 17.45
N PHE A 443 -1.99 41.32 17.78
CA PHE A 443 -2.66 40.97 19.02
C PHE A 443 -1.87 39.83 19.67
N ASP A 444 -1.19 40.14 20.76
CA ASP A 444 -0.33 39.19 21.47
C ASP A 444 -0.95 38.88 22.83
N LEU A 445 -1.02 37.59 23.19
CA LEU A 445 -1.25 37.13 24.55
C LEU A 445 0.06 36.53 25.07
N GLN A 446 0.60 37.10 26.13
CA GLN A 446 1.91 36.76 26.67
C GLN A 446 1.79 36.40 28.15
N SER A 447 2.61 35.46 28.58
CA SER A 447 2.81 35.09 29.98
C SER A 447 4.30 35.11 30.28
N SER A 448 4.66 35.71 31.39
CA SER A 448 6.07 35.86 31.77
C SER A 448 6.31 35.32 33.17
N MET A 449 7.38 34.53 33.31
CA MET A 449 8.00 34.30 34.59
C MET A 449 8.95 35.45 34.90
N MET A 450 9.11 35.79 36.17
CA MET A 450 10.00 36.84 36.65
C MET A 450 10.97 36.28 37.66
N ALA A 451 12.14 36.90 37.75
CA ALA A 451 13.19 36.48 38.66
C ALA A 451 14.17 37.64 38.92
N THR A 452 14.89 37.58 40.03
CA THR A 452 16.04 38.43 40.32
C THR A 452 17.34 37.65 40.07
N ASN A 453 18.49 38.24 40.40
CA ASN A 453 19.77 37.55 40.33
C ASN A 453 19.91 36.41 41.36
N THR A 454 19.06 36.40 42.40
CA THR A 454 19.18 35.47 43.54
C THR A 454 18.00 34.50 43.64
N GLN A 455 16.85 34.82 43.06
CA GLN A 455 15.62 34.04 43.25
C GLN A 455 14.75 34.03 41.99
N ILE A 456 14.16 32.86 41.68
CA ILE A 456 13.05 32.74 40.74
C ILE A 456 11.75 32.89 41.52
N PHE A 457 10.85 33.74 41.03
CA PHE A 457 9.57 33.94 41.69
C PHE A 457 8.58 32.84 41.27
N GLU A 458 8.57 31.75 42.03
CA GLU A 458 7.63 30.66 41.84
C GLU A 458 6.19 31.12 42.12
N ASN A 459 5.24 30.65 41.31
CA ASN A 459 3.81 31.00 41.42
C ASN A 459 3.49 32.49 41.27
N GLN A 460 4.37 33.26 40.62
CA GLN A 460 4.16 34.66 40.27
C GLN A 460 4.28 34.85 38.76
N GLY A 461 3.27 35.46 38.15
CA GLY A 461 3.17 35.55 36.69
C GLY A 461 2.65 36.90 36.22
N LEU A 462 3.32 37.47 35.22
CA LEU A 462 2.83 38.64 34.50
C LEU A 462 2.19 38.19 33.18
N HIS A 463 0.87 38.30 33.11
CA HIS A 463 0.08 38.01 31.92
C HIS A 463 -0.28 39.32 31.21
N ARG A 464 -0.08 39.37 29.89
CA ARG A 464 -0.24 40.60 29.11
C ARG A 464 -1.05 40.30 27.85
N PHE A 465 -2.04 41.13 27.58
CA PHE A 465 -2.66 41.24 26.26
C PHE A 465 -2.17 42.52 25.61
N LEU A 466 -1.48 42.43 24.48
CA LEU A 466 -0.96 43.60 23.76
C LEU A 466 -1.68 43.76 22.43
N MET A 467 -2.14 44.97 22.16
CA MET A 467 -2.59 45.37 20.82
C MET A 467 -1.61 46.40 20.27
N THR A 468 -0.80 46.02 19.29
CA THR A 468 0.24 46.90 18.76
C THR A 468 0.03 47.22 17.28
N TYR A 469 0.15 48.50 16.96
CA TYR A 469 0.15 48.99 15.59
C TYR A 469 1.58 49.12 15.08
N GLN A 470 1.86 48.48 13.95
CA GLN A 470 3.15 48.47 13.30
C GLN A 470 3.13 49.30 12.01
N PHE A 471 4.11 50.19 11.88
CA PHE A 471 4.40 50.96 10.67
C PHE A 471 5.80 50.61 10.13
N ALA A 472 5.87 50.04 8.92
CA ALA A 472 7.13 49.73 8.25
C ALA A 472 7.77 50.99 7.65
N ILE A 473 8.91 51.40 8.21
CA ILE A 473 9.68 52.55 7.74
C ILE A 473 10.51 52.15 6.51
N PHE A 474 11.17 50.99 6.61
CA PHE A 474 11.97 50.36 5.55
C PHE A 474 11.52 48.91 5.35
N PRO A 475 11.90 48.24 4.24
CA PRO A 475 11.53 46.85 4.00
C PRO A 475 11.90 45.85 5.11
N LYS A 476 12.92 46.15 5.92
CA LYS A 476 13.42 45.31 7.02
C LYS A 476 13.35 45.96 8.40
N VAL A 477 12.72 47.13 8.54
CA VAL A 477 12.64 47.86 9.82
C VAL A 477 11.26 48.49 9.98
N ALA A 478 10.62 48.23 11.12
CA ALA A 478 9.34 48.82 11.49
C ALA A 478 9.37 49.39 12.90
N VAL A 479 8.56 50.41 13.14
CA VAL A 479 8.24 50.88 14.50
C VAL A 479 6.87 50.34 14.87
N SER A 480 6.71 49.96 16.13
CA SER A 480 5.48 49.41 16.67
C SER A 480 5.13 50.09 17.98
N LEU A 481 3.88 50.48 18.16
CA LEU A 481 3.39 51.07 19.40
C LEU A 481 1.96 50.63 19.70
N GLY A 482 1.61 50.51 20.98
CA GLY A 482 0.21 50.28 21.34
C GLY A 482 -0.01 49.97 22.81
N PRO A 483 -1.28 49.95 23.25
CA PRO A 483 -1.64 49.67 24.63
C PRO A 483 -1.41 48.19 24.99
N SER A 484 -1.17 47.95 26.28
CA SER A 484 -1.19 46.61 26.88
C SER A 484 -2.18 46.57 28.03
N PHE A 485 -2.87 45.45 28.19
CA PHE A 485 -3.59 45.13 29.41
C PHE A 485 -2.79 44.10 30.17
N ASN A 486 -2.38 44.44 31.39
CA ASN A 486 -1.46 43.63 32.18
C ASN A 486 -2.17 43.11 33.43
N VAL A 487 -1.94 41.86 33.78
CA VAL A 487 -2.42 41.19 34.99
C VAL A 487 -1.25 40.49 35.65
N LEU A 488 -0.88 40.96 36.84
CA LEU A 488 0.13 40.38 37.70
C LEU A 488 -0.57 39.54 38.77
N VAL A 489 -0.26 38.26 38.84
CA VAL A 489 -0.82 37.31 39.80
C VAL A 489 0.28 36.82 40.74
N SER A 490 0.00 36.79 42.04
CA SER A 490 0.85 36.21 43.08
C SER A 490 0.01 35.35 44.05
N ASN A 491 0.51 34.15 44.38
CA ASN A 491 -0.16 33.18 45.25
C ASN A 491 0.17 33.31 46.74
N ASP A 492 1.11 34.19 47.14
CA ASP A 492 1.54 34.28 48.54
C ASP A 492 0.81 35.40 49.29
N HIS A 493 0.45 35.14 50.56
CA HIS A 493 -0.14 36.12 51.48
C HIS A 493 0.88 37.14 51.98
N SER A 494 2.17 36.84 51.85
CA SER A 494 3.23 37.83 51.94
C SER A 494 3.14 38.74 50.72
N ASP A 495 3.20 40.06 50.92
CA ASP A 495 3.17 40.99 49.80
C ASP A 495 4.18 40.57 48.73
N LEU A 496 3.89 40.87 47.46
CA LEU A 496 4.85 40.76 46.36
C LEU A 496 6.25 41.18 46.87
N PRO A 497 7.34 40.51 46.49
CA PRO A 497 8.69 41.02 46.75
C PRO A 497 8.73 42.53 46.49
N SER A 498 9.40 43.30 47.34
CA SER A 498 9.38 44.78 47.26
C SER A 498 9.74 45.30 45.86
N GLU A 499 10.55 44.52 45.16
CA GLU A 499 11.00 44.66 43.78
C GLU A 499 9.86 44.53 42.76
N LEU A 500 8.85 43.71 43.04
CA LEU A 500 7.66 43.49 42.20
C LEU A 500 6.44 44.31 42.62
N GLN A 501 6.35 44.77 43.88
CA GLN A 501 5.24 45.61 44.36
C GLN A 501 5.07 46.89 43.54
N ASN A 502 6.20 47.49 43.15
CA ASN A 502 6.28 48.76 42.44
C ASN A 502 6.23 48.61 40.90
N LEU A 503 6.15 47.39 40.37
CA LEU A 503 6.08 47.19 38.92
C LEU A 503 4.74 47.59 38.33
N ALA A 504 3.65 47.47 39.08
CA ALA A 504 2.33 47.94 38.65
C ALA A 504 2.21 49.46 38.94
N PRO A 505 2.09 50.34 37.92
CA PRO A 505 2.06 51.79 38.14
C PRO A 505 0.81 52.24 38.90
N TYR A 506 -0.28 51.48 38.79
CA TYR A 506 -1.53 51.63 39.50
C TYR A 506 -2.27 50.29 39.47
N ASN A 507 -3.36 50.16 40.21
CA ASN A 507 -4.13 48.93 40.27
C ASN A 507 -5.62 49.18 40.04
N LEU A 508 -6.23 48.42 39.13
CA LEU A 508 -7.65 48.48 38.80
C LEU A 508 -8.53 47.58 39.69
N ASN A 509 -7.97 46.69 40.52
CA ASN A 509 -8.76 45.77 41.35
C ASN A 509 -8.12 45.46 42.72
N HIS A 510 -8.91 45.26 43.78
CA HIS A 510 -8.42 44.92 45.12
C HIS A 510 -8.92 43.53 45.57
N SER A 511 -8.03 42.81 46.27
CA SER A 511 -7.94 41.38 46.59
C SER A 511 -9.22 40.52 46.70
N ALA A 512 -9.11 39.27 46.23
CA ALA A 512 -9.94 38.13 46.65
C ALA A 512 -9.10 37.19 47.55
N THR A 513 -9.80 36.49 48.45
CA THR A 513 -9.38 35.90 49.74
C THR A 513 -8.19 34.91 49.79
N SER A 514 -7.44 34.67 48.70
CA SER A 514 -6.23 33.83 48.72
C SER A 514 -5.04 34.33 47.87
N ASN A 515 -5.27 35.16 46.85
CA ASN A 515 -4.23 35.57 45.89
C ASN A 515 -4.19 37.09 45.71
N SER A 516 -3.00 37.67 45.53
CA SER A 516 -2.82 39.08 45.17
C SER A 516 -2.84 39.23 43.65
N VAL A 517 -3.79 40.01 43.13
CA VAL A 517 -3.94 40.29 41.70
C VAL A 517 -3.88 41.79 41.47
N LYS A 518 -2.93 42.25 40.65
CA LYS A 518 -2.84 43.64 40.20
C LYS A 518 -3.10 43.71 38.70
N ALA A 519 -3.93 44.65 38.26
CA ALA A 519 -4.20 44.86 36.84
C ALA A 519 -4.07 46.34 36.47
N TRP A 520 -3.51 46.63 35.29
CA TRP A 520 -3.35 48.00 34.78
C TRP A 520 -3.30 48.02 33.25
N ILE A 521 -3.54 49.22 32.70
CA ILE A 521 -3.32 49.51 31.29
C ILE A 521 -1.93 50.14 31.14
N GLY A 522 -1.11 49.54 30.31
CA GLY A 522 0.24 49.97 29.97
C GLY A 522 0.37 50.32 28.50
N GLY A 523 1.62 50.41 28.05
CA GLY A 523 1.94 50.70 26.66
C GLY A 523 3.33 50.19 26.30
N GLN A 524 3.48 49.75 25.06
CA GLN A 524 4.75 49.30 24.54
C GLN A 524 5.14 50.13 23.32
N LEU A 525 6.41 50.53 23.26
CA LEU A 525 7.07 51.08 22.08
C LEU A 525 8.19 50.14 21.66
N ALA A 526 8.28 49.84 20.37
CA ALA A 526 9.25 48.88 19.87
C ALA A 526 9.79 49.20 18.47
N ILE A 527 11.01 48.75 18.23
CA ILE A 527 11.60 48.63 16.89
C ILE A 527 11.62 47.15 16.53
N ARG A 528 11.19 46.82 15.31
CA ARG A 528 11.11 45.45 14.81
C ARG A 528 11.94 45.28 13.54
N LEU A 529 12.65 44.16 13.48
CA LEU A 529 13.57 43.78 12.40
C LEU A 529 13.11 42.45 11.77
N PHE A 530 13.20 42.33 10.44
CA PHE A 530 12.68 41.20 9.64
C PHE A 530 13.77 40.41 8.92
#